data_AF-A0A945A9L9-F1
#
_entry.id   AF-A0A945A9L9-F1
#
_cell.length_a   1.000
_cell.length_b   1.000
_cell.length_c   1.000
_cell.angle_alpha   90.00
_cell.angle_beta   90.00
_cell.angle_gamma   90.00
#
_symmetry.space_group_name_H-M   'P 1'
#
loop_
_entity.id
_entity.type
_entity.pdbx_description
1 polymer ?
#
loop_
_entity_poly.entity_id
_entity_poly.type
_entity_poly.pdbx_seq_one_letter_code
_entity_poly.pdbx_strand_id
1 'polypeptide(L)'
;MSEEFNLLQLIPPAPEDRLPVWRDDGSVLQVNEIFYSLEGEGSRVGQPTTFVRLAKCNLRCFFCDTEFDTFEEMAIAQIVEEVRRHSAQWVCLTGGEPLGQNITPLCDALKAAGYRLHIETNGTVDPDPELYNLIEHWTVSPKRREIADGLTYITELKYVVGKTFREDSVDEDRADMVFLQPESSSPEYTHKVLEILSRHPTWRLSCRIHKVLHLP
;
A
#
# COMPACT_ATOMS: atom_id res chain seq x y z
N MET A 1 21.45 -16.54 -22.88
CA MET A 1 20.29 -16.58 -21.97
C MET A 1 20.71 -15.86 -20.70
N SER A 2 20.65 -14.53 -20.73
CA SER A 2 20.96 -13.70 -19.57
C SER A 2 19.76 -13.72 -18.64
N GLU A 3 19.95 -14.17 -17.41
CA GLU A 3 19.07 -13.82 -16.29
C GLU A 3 19.13 -12.29 -16.14
N GLU A 4 18.26 -11.58 -16.86
CA GLU A 4 18.09 -10.15 -16.68
C GLU A 4 17.39 -9.95 -15.34
N PHE A 5 18.18 -9.48 -14.38
CA PHE A 5 17.84 -9.21 -12.99
C PHE A 5 16.52 -8.44 -12.85
N ASN A 6 15.53 -9.06 -12.21
CA ASN A 6 14.31 -8.38 -11.79
C ASN A 6 14.69 -7.39 -10.66
N LEU A 7 14.53 -6.08 -10.90
CA LEU A 7 14.91 -5.04 -9.93
C LEU A 7 14.10 -5.14 -8.61
N LEU A 8 12.90 -5.75 -8.63
CA LEU A 8 12.14 -6.02 -7.41
C LEU A 8 12.86 -7.01 -6.48
N GLN A 9 13.61 -7.98 -7.04
CA GLN A 9 14.42 -8.91 -6.24
C GLN A 9 15.67 -8.25 -5.62
N LEU A 10 16.03 -7.06 -6.10
CA LEU A 10 17.16 -6.28 -5.59
C LEU A 10 16.75 -5.26 -4.53
N ILE A 11 15.46 -5.18 -4.17
CA ILE A 11 15.02 -4.30 -3.07
C ILE A 11 15.59 -4.87 -1.77
N PRO A 12 16.55 -4.17 -1.14
CA PRO A 12 17.17 -4.69 0.07
C PRO A 12 16.16 -4.67 1.23
N PRO A 13 16.27 -5.63 2.16
CA PRO A 13 15.56 -5.51 3.43
C PRO A 13 16.02 -4.23 4.15
N ALA A 14 15.14 -3.70 4.98
CA ALA A 14 15.53 -2.64 5.89
C ALA A 14 16.54 -3.14 6.92
N PRO A 15 17.50 -2.30 7.36
CA PRO A 15 18.32 -2.57 8.54
C PRO A 15 17.45 -2.85 9.77
N GLU A 16 17.92 -3.73 10.66
CA GLU A 16 17.17 -4.16 11.86
C GLU A 16 16.72 -2.98 12.74
N ASP A 17 17.57 -1.96 12.90
CA ASP A 17 17.30 -0.74 13.67
C ASP A 17 16.24 0.18 13.04
N ARG A 18 15.80 -0.13 11.82
CA ARG A 18 14.76 0.61 11.11
C ARG A 18 13.57 -0.25 10.69
N LEU A 19 13.44 -1.45 11.26
CA LEU A 19 12.24 -2.27 11.11
C LEU A 19 11.09 -1.67 11.92
N PRO A 20 9.84 -1.84 11.44
CA PRO A 20 8.66 -1.60 12.26
C PRO A 20 8.70 -2.45 13.53
N VAL A 21 8.21 -1.90 14.64
CA VAL A 21 8.12 -2.64 15.91
C VAL A 21 6.73 -3.28 16.02
N TRP A 22 6.67 -4.60 15.94
CA TRP A 22 5.45 -5.34 16.21
C TRP A 22 5.16 -5.38 17.72
N ARG A 23 3.95 -4.97 18.11
CA ARG A 23 3.45 -5.03 19.49
C ARG A 23 2.21 -5.89 19.52
N ASP A 24 2.25 -7.00 20.25
CA ASP A 24 1.16 -7.98 20.24
C ASP A 24 -0.18 -7.40 20.73
N ASP A 25 -0.16 -6.40 21.61
CA ASP A 25 -1.38 -5.76 22.11
C ASP A 25 -1.96 -4.69 21.16
N GLY A 26 -1.18 -4.24 20.17
CA GLY A 26 -1.53 -3.16 19.24
C GLY A 26 -2.03 -1.87 19.91
N SER A 27 -1.70 -1.64 21.18
CA SER A 27 -2.28 -0.55 21.97
C SER A 27 -1.77 0.83 21.56
N VAL A 28 -0.55 0.87 21.01
CA VAL A 28 0.15 2.06 20.54
C VAL A 28 0.85 1.75 19.22
N LEU A 29 0.68 2.63 18.23
CA LEU A 29 1.30 2.52 16.91
C LEU A 29 2.30 3.66 16.68
N GLN A 30 3.33 3.40 15.87
CA GLN A 30 4.24 4.40 15.36
C GLN A 30 3.61 5.01 14.10
N VAL A 31 3.07 6.22 14.24
CA VAL A 31 2.36 6.95 13.18
C VAL A 31 3.28 8.03 12.63
N ASN A 32 3.48 8.02 11.31
CA ASN A 32 4.25 9.06 10.62
C ASN A 32 3.39 10.32 10.42
N GLU A 33 2.17 10.15 9.88
CA GLU A 33 1.22 11.24 9.69
C GLU A 33 -0.22 10.72 9.59
N ILE A 34 -1.18 11.60 9.91
CA ILE A 34 -2.60 11.40 9.63
C ILE A 34 -3.10 12.64 8.90
N PHE A 35 -3.70 12.44 7.72
CA PHE A 35 -4.16 13.57 6.90
C PHE A 35 -5.35 13.21 6.04
N TYR A 36 -6.09 14.22 5.61
CA TYR A 36 -7.18 14.09 4.66
C TYR A 36 -6.73 14.45 3.26
N SER A 37 -7.07 13.61 2.28
CA SER A 37 -6.81 13.86 0.85
C SER A 37 -7.85 13.12 0.00
N LEU A 38 -7.57 12.99 -1.30
CA LEU A 38 -8.26 12.08 -2.20
C LEU A 38 -7.39 10.85 -2.45
N GLU A 39 -8.02 9.69 -2.59
CA GLU A 39 -7.33 8.51 -3.10
C GLU A 39 -6.68 8.84 -4.44
N GLY A 40 -5.37 8.64 -4.50
CA GLY A 40 -4.55 9.11 -5.60
C GLY A 40 -4.31 8.05 -6.66
N GLU A 41 -4.61 6.78 -6.37
CA GLU A 41 -4.20 5.63 -7.18
C GLU A 41 -5.31 4.56 -7.24
N GLY A 42 -5.16 3.61 -8.16
CA GLY A 42 -6.01 2.41 -8.21
C GLY A 42 -7.48 2.63 -8.54
N SER A 43 -8.30 1.66 -8.17
CA SER A 43 -9.75 1.61 -8.45
C SER A 43 -10.58 2.65 -7.70
N ARG A 44 -10.07 3.16 -6.57
CA ARG A 44 -10.75 4.15 -5.71
C ARG A 44 -10.34 5.60 -5.98
N VAL A 45 -9.53 5.83 -7.01
CA VAL A 45 -9.00 7.15 -7.37
C VAL A 45 -10.07 8.25 -7.35
N GLY A 46 -9.76 9.37 -6.67
CA GLY A 46 -10.65 10.52 -6.48
C GLY A 46 -11.57 10.46 -5.25
N GLN A 47 -11.60 9.35 -4.51
CA GLN A 47 -12.45 9.20 -3.32
C GLN A 47 -11.87 9.94 -2.10
N PRO A 48 -12.64 10.82 -1.42
CA PRO A 48 -12.24 11.40 -0.13
C PRO A 48 -11.84 10.33 0.89
N THR A 49 -10.63 10.45 1.41
CA THR A 49 -10.01 9.44 2.27
C THR A 49 -9.14 10.12 3.33
N THR A 50 -9.25 9.64 4.58
CA THR A 50 -8.29 9.95 5.63
C THR A 50 -7.18 8.90 5.58
N PHE A 51 -5.94 9.31 5.41
CA PHE A 51 -4.79 8.43 5.44
C PHE A 51 -4.22 8.38 6.84
N VAL A 52 -4.03 7.17 7.36
CA VAL A 52 -3.22 6.89 8.55
C VAL A 52 -1.94 6.24 8.03
N ARG A 53 -0.89 7.04 7.89
CA ARG A 53 0.41 6.58 7.44
C ARG A 53 1.23 6.15 8.65
N LEU A 54 1.47 4.85 8.77
CA LEU A 54 2.35 4.29 9.78
C LEU A 54 3.81 4.51 9.40
N ALA A 55 4.67 4.38 10.39
CA ALA A 55 6.10 4.55 10.22
C ALA A 55 6.80 3.22 9.97
N LYS A 56 8.01 3.32 9.42
CA LYS A 56 8.94 2.23 9.10
C LYS A 56 8.41 1.27 8.03
N CYS A 57 9.35 0.62 7.36
CA CYS A 57 9.09 -0.37 6.33
C CYS A 57 10.13 -1.48 6.48
N ASN A 58 9.74 -2.72 6.23
CA ASN A 58 10.65 -3.86 6.18
C ASN A 58 11.52 -3.88 4.90
N LEU A 59 11.29 -2.97 3.96
CA LEU A 59 12.03 -2.83 2.70
C LEU A 59 12.62 -1.41 2.54
N ARG A 60 13.64 -1.28 1.67
CA ARG A 60 14.21 0.02 1.25
C ARG A 60 14.21 0.14 -0.27
N CYS A 61 13.03 0.34 -0.83
CA CYS A 61 12.87 0.49 -2.28
C CYS A 61 13.60 1.75 -2.77
N PHE A 62 14.46 1.61 -3.77
CA PHE A 62 15.24 2.72 -4.36
C PHE A 62 14.38 3.76 -5.09
N PHE A 63 13.12 3.43 -5.40
CA PHE A 63 12.12 4.31 -6.00
C PHE A 63 11.09 4.84 -4.98
N CYS A 64 11.28 4.59 -3.68
CA CYS A 64 10.35 5.08 -2.68
C CYS A 64 10.41 6.60 -2.57
N ASP A 65 9.24 7.24 -2.52
CA ASP A 65 9.05 8.69 -2.47
C ASP A 65 8.51 9.19 -1.11
N THR A 66 8.35 8.29 -0.15
CA THR A 66 7.77 8.58 1.17
C THR A 66 8.85 8.54 2.25
N GLU A 67 8.91 9.58 3.08
CA GLU A 67 9.69 9.58 4.32
C GLU A 67 8.85 8.89 5.41
N PHE A 68 9.39 7.86 6.05
CA PHE A 68 8.68 7.10 7.07
C PHE A 68 9.57 6.72 8.27
N ASP A 69 10.74 7.36 8.41
CA ASP A 69 11.61 7.15 9.56
C ASP A 69 11.25 8.06 10.75
N THR A 70 10.53 9.17 10.52
CA THR A 70 9.96 10.03 11.57
C THR A 70 8.56 9.56 12.01
N PHE A 71 8.26 9.63 13.31
CA PHE A 71 6.97 9.21 13.84
C PHE A 71 6.67 9.74 15.24
N GLU A 72 5.39 9.71 15.60
CA GLU A 72 4.90 9.81 16.96
C GLU A 72 4.29 8.47 17.40
N GLU A 73 4.42 8.15 18.69
CA GLU A 73 3.73 7.02 19.27
C GLU A 73 2.32 7.44 19.68
N MET A 74 1.31 6.86 19.05
CA MET A 74 -0.09 7.22 19.26
C MET A 74 -0.87 6.01 19.77
N ALA A 75 -1.60 6.20 20.87
CA ALA A 75 -2.59 5.23 21.31
C ALA A 75 -3.76 5.18 20.32
N ILE A 76 -4.42 4.03 20.20
CA ILE A 76 -5.54 3.83 19.28
C ILE A 76 -6.62 4.93 19.41
N ALA A 77 -6.97 5.30 20.64
CA ALA A 77 -7.96 6.35 20.90
C ALA A 77 -7.55 7.73 20.32
N GLN A 78 -6.26 8.06 20.34
CA GLN A 78 -5.75 9.30 19.76
C GLN A 78 -5.85 9.27 18.23
N ILE A 79 -5.50 8.15 17.61
CA ILE A 79 -5.59 7.97 16.15
C ILE A 79 -7.05 8.11 15.70
N VAL A 80 -7.99 7.44 16.38
CA VAL A 80 -9.42 7.54 16.06
C VAL A 80 -9.93 8.97 16.21
N GLU A 81 -9.51 9.69 17.25
CA GLU A 81 -9.92 11.08 17.45
C GLU A 81 -9.37 12.02 16.36
N GLU A 82 -8.12 11.83 15.92
CA GLU A 82 -7.58 12.59 14.80
C GLU A 82 -8.31 12.27 13.48
N VAL A 83 -8.60 10.99 13.22
CA VAL A 83 -9.40 10.58 12.04
C VAL A 83 -10.78 11.22 12.04
N ARG A 84 -11.42 11.37 13.22
CA ARG A 84 -12.74 12.02 13.38
C ARG A 84 -12.77 13.49 13.02
N ARG A 85 -11.62 14.16 12.95
CA ARG A 85 -11.54 15.57 12.53
C ARG A 85 -11.73 15.74 11.02
N HIS A 86 -11.70 14.64 10.27
CA HIS A 86 -11.84 14.63 8.83
C HIS A 86 -13.22 14.11 8.41
N SER A 87 -13.75 14.61 7.28
CA SER A 87 -15.09 14.29 6.79
C SER A 87 -15.15 13.01 5.94
N ALA A 88 -14.01 12.38 5.65
CA ALA A 88 -13.96 11.17 4.84
C ALA A 88 -14.62 9.98 5.55
N GLN A 89 -15.41 9.21 4.81
CA GLN A 89 -15.91 7.92 5.30
C GLN A 89 -14.85 6.81 5.22
N TRP A 90 -13.90 6.96 4.30
CA TRP A 90 -12.83 5.99 4.10
C TRP A 90 -11.59 6.35 4.90
N VAL A 91 -10.97 5.33 5.48
CA VAL A 91 -9.64 5.42 6.08
C VAL A 91 -8.70 4.47 5.34
N CYS A 92 -7.57 5.00 4.88
CA CYS A 92 -6.47 4.23 4.31
C CYS A 92 -5.43 3.92 5.40
N LEU A 93 -5.13 2.65 5.60
CA LEU A 93 -4.00 2.21 6.41
C LEU A 93 -2.82 1.99 5.46
N THR A 94 -1.74 2.75 5.62
CA THR A 94 -0.57 2.72 4.71
C THR A 94 0.72 3.02 5.49
N GLY A 95 1.87 3.09 4.81
CA GLY A 95 3.13 3.66 5.30
C GLY A 95 3.91 2.82 6.32
N GLY A 96 5.24 2.92 6.37
CA GLY A 96 5.96 2.29 5.29
C GLY A 96 5.31 0.94 4.98
N GLU A 97 5.52 -0.11 5.74
CA GLU A 97 4.69 -1.33 5.63
C GLU A 97 3.67 -1.39 6.77
N PRO A 98 2.35 -1.21 6.52
CA PRO A 98 1.36 -1.15 7.60
C PRO A 98 1.21 -2.47 8.36
N LEU A 99 1.38 -3.62 7.68
CA LEU A 99 1.37 -4.93 8.33
C LEU A 99 2.67 -5.20 9.12
N GLY A 100 3.61 -4.25 9.17
CA GLY A 100 4.76 -4.32 10.06
C GLY A 100 4.41 -4.03 11.53
N GLN A 101 3.20 -3.53 11.80
CA GLN A 101 2.69 -3.27 13.15
C GLN A 101 1.33 -3.94 13.33
N ASN A 102 0.94 -4.21 14.58
CA ASN A 102 -0.37 -4.80 14.88
C ASN A 102 -1.48 -3.76 14.74
N ILE A 103 -2.08 -3.65 13.56
CA ILE A 103 -3.15 -2.70 13.25
C ILE A 103 -4.55 -3.21 13.58
N THR A 104 -4.70 -4.45 14.06
CA THR A 104 -6.03 -5.06 14.32
C THR A 104 -6.86 -4.22 15.30
N PRO A 105 -6.32 -3.77 16.46
CA PRO A 105 -7.09 -2.94 17.40
C PRO A 105 -7.51 -1.58 16.81
N LEU A 106 -6.69 -0.98 15.95
CA LEU A 106 -7.05 0.26 15.26
C LEU A 106 -8.21 0.02 14.29
N CYS A 107 -8.12 -1.04 13.48
CA CYS A 107 -9.12 -1.38 12.49
C CYS A 107 -10.48 -1.67 13.15
N ASP A 108 -10.49 -2.42 14.26
CA ASP A 108 -11.69 -2.66 15.05
C ASP A 108 -12.31 -1.35 15.56
N ALA A 109 -11.52 -0.48 16.18
CA ALA A 109 -12.00 0.80 16.71
C ALA A 109 -12.56 1.73 15.63
N LEU A 110 -11.92 1.79 14.45
CA LEU A 110 -12.40 2.57 13.31
C LEU A 110 -13.68 1.98 12.70
N LYS A 111 -13.79 0.65 12.58
CA LYS A 111 -15.02 -0.02 12.13
C LYS A 111 -16.17 0.20 13.09
N ALA A 112 -15.93 0.09 14.39
CA ALA A 112 -16.90 0.40 15.43
C ALA A 112 -17.37 1.87 15.39
N ALA A 113 -16.49 2.78 14.95
CA ALA A 113 -16.82 4.18 14.73
C ALA A 113 -17.53 4.46 13.38
N GLY A 114 -17.78 3.45 12.56
CA GLY A 114 -18.56 3.56 11.30
C GLY A 114 -17.74 3.89 10.06
N TYR A 115 -16.40 3.84 10.12
CA TYR A 115 -15.55 4.05 8.96
C TYR A 115 -15.49 2.82 8.06
N ARG A 116 -15.13 3.06 6.80
CA ARG A 116 -14.78 2.01 5.82
C ARG A 116 -13.27 1.97 5.69
N LEU A 117 -12.68 0.78 5.66
CA LEU A 117 -11.24 0.62 5.71
C LEU A 117 -10.69 0.03 4.43
N HIS A 118 -9.58 0.58 3.95
CA HIS A 118 -8.73 -0.05 2.96
C HIS A 118 -7.26 0.03 3.38
N ILE A 119 -6.45 -0.87 2.83
CA ILE A 119 -5.03 -0.97 3.15
C ILE A 119 -4.18 -0.94 1.89
N GLU A 120 -3.01 -0.32 1.99
CA GLU A 120 -1.95 -0.41 0.99
C GLU A 120 -0.71 -1.09 1.58
N THR A 121 -0.41 -2.31 1.12
CA THR A 121 0.72 -3.12 1.61
C THR A 121 1.67 -3.50 0.46
N ASN A 122 2.93 -3.73 0.79
CA ASN A 122 3.94 -4.24 -0.14
C ASN A 122 3.82 -5.74 -0.43
N GLY A 123 2.94 -6.44 0.30
CA GLY A 123 2.60 -7.85 0.08
C GLY A 123 3.58 -8.85 0.68
N THR A 124 4.49 -8.44 1.56
CA THR A 124 5.55 -9.32 2.10
C THR A 124 5.33 -9.81 3.53
N VAL A 125 4.27 -9.36 4.18
CA VAL A 125 3.93 -9.73 5.56
C VAL A 125 2.54 -10.37 5.57
N ASP A 126 2.41 -11.50 6.25
CA ASP A 126 1.12 -12.14 6.46
C ASP A 126 0.25 -11.28 7.39
N PRO A 127 -1.01 -10.98 7.01
CA PRO A 127 -1.91 -10.26 7.88
C PRO A 127 -2.43 -11.16 9.00
N ASP A 128 -2.81 -10.54 10.11
CA ASP A 128 -3.73 -11.16 11.07
C ASP A 128 -5.04 -11.52 10.35
N PRO A 129 -5.49 -12.79 10.37
CA PRO A 129 -6.72 -13.20 9.71
C PRO A 129 -7.97 -12.41 10.12
N GLU A 130 -8.00 -11.83 11.32
CA GLU A 130 -9.13 -11.00 11.77
C GLU A 130 -9.32 -9.75 10.91
N LEU A 131 -8.24 -9.23 10.32
CA LEU A 131 -8.27 -8.04 9.47
C LEU A 131 -9.17 -8.20 8.25
N TYR A 132 -9.40 -9.42 7.74
CA TYR A 132 -10.32 -9.65 6.62
C TYR A 132 -11.78 -9.36 6.96
N ASN A 133 -12.16 -9.37 8.24
CA ASN A 133 -13.50 -8.98 8.68
C ASN A 133 -13.63 -7.44 8.83
N LEU A 134 -12.51 -6.74 8.90
CA LEU A 134 -12.45 -5.31 9.22
C LEU A 134 -12.14 -4.46 7.98
N ILE A 135 -11.26 -4.94 7.11
CA ILE A 135 -10.77 -4.22 5.93
C ILE A 135 -11.54 -4.67 4.70
N GLU A 136 -12.17 -3.71 4.03
CA GLU A 136 -13.06 -3.95 2.89
C GLU A 136 -12.31 -4.01 1.55
N HIS A 137 -11.15 -3.37 1.46
CA HIS A 137 -10.42 -3.23 0.20
C HIS A 137 -8.91 -3.39 0.43
N TRP A 138 -8.34 -4.39 -0.24
CA TRP A 138 -6.94 -4.76 -0.09
C TRP A 138 -6.18 -4.39 -1.36
N THR A 139 -5.36 -3.35 -1.26
CA THR A 139 -4.42 -2.96 -2.32
C THR A 139 -3.06 -3.54 -1.98
N VAL A 140 -2.64 -4.55 -2.73
CA VAL A 140 -1.30 -5.11 -2.63
C VAL A 140 -0.48 -4.55 -3.78
N SER A 141 0.63 -3.91 -3.47
CA SER A 141 1.60 -3.47 -4.46
C SER A 141 2.87 -4.30 -4.30
N PRO A 142 3.00 -5.45 -4.98
CA PRO A 142 4.08 -6.39 -4.73
C PRO A 142 5.45 -5.73 -4.92
N LYS A 143 6.30 -5.86 -3.91
CA LYS A 143 7.72 -5.45 -3.98
C LYS A 143 8.66 -6.64 -4.13
N ARG A 144 8.13 -7.86 -4.10
CA ARG A 144 8.83 -9.10 -4.38
C ARG A 144 8.03 -9.92 -5.40
N ARG A 145 8.67 -10.97 -5.92
CA ARG A 145 8.01 -11.92 -6.84
C ARG A 145 6.88 -12.66 -6.12
N GLU A 146 7.15 -13.10 -4.89
CA GLU A 146 6.19 -13.82 -4.07
C GLU A 146 5.43 -12.82 -3.20
N ILE A 147 4.11 -12.95 -3.21
CA ILE A 147 3.19 -12.28 -2.30
C ILE A 147 2.93 -13.25 -1.15
N ALA A 148 2.95 -12.76 0.08
CA ALA A 148 2.78 -13.57 1.30
C ALA A 148 1.54 -14.48 1.22
N ASP A 149 1.66 -15.74 1.63
CA ASP A 149 0.62 -16.76 1.45
C ASP A 149 -0.64 -16.47 2.29
N GLY A 150 -0.49 -15.76 3.42
CA GLY A 150 -1.58 -15.30 4.26
C GLY A 150 -2.43 -14.19 3.62
N LEU A 151 -2.00 -13.60 2.49
CA LEU A 151 -2.81 -12.70 1.67
C LEU A 151 -3.82 -13.51 0.82
N THR A 152 -4.85 -14.04 1.48
CA THR A 152 -5.83 -14.98 0.88
C THR A 152 -6.92 -14.30 0.06
N TYR A 153 -7.10 -12.99 0.23
CA TYR A 153 -8.00 -12.16 -0.60
C TYR A 153 -7.34 -10.82 -0.89
N ILE A 154 -7.34 -10.43 -2.16
CA ILE A 154 -6.78 -9.16 -2.63
C ILE A 154 -7.81 -8.52 -3.56
N THR A 155 -8.17 -7.26 -3.29
CA THR A 155 -9.09 -6.54 -4.17
C THR A 155 -8.37 -5.97 -5.38
N GLU A 156 -7.15 -5.48 -5.16
CA GLU A 156 -6.35 -4.82 -6.18
C GLU A 156 -4.88 -5.22 -6.09
N LEU A 157 -4.33 -5.76 -7.17
CA LEU A 157 -2.89 -5.86 -7.38
C LEU A 157 -2.39 -4.67 -8.19
N LYS A 158 -1.56 -3.82 -7.58
CA LYS A 158 -0.99 -2.62 -8.20
C LYS A 158 0.51 -2.78 -8.43
N TYR A 159 0.89 -3.21 -9.63
CA TYR A 159 2.28 -3.42 -10.00
C TYR A 159 2.96 -2.13 -10.47
N VAL A 160 4.12 -1.81 -9.90
CA VAL A 160 4.96 -0.71 -10.37
C VAL A 160 5.75 -1.17 -11.60
N VAL A 161 5.56 -0.47 -12.72
CA VAL A 161 6.19 -0.76 -14.00
C VAL A 161 7.40 0.15 -14.20
N GLY A 162 8.57 -0.41 -13.90
CA GLY A 162 9.89 0.15 -14.22
C GLY A 162 10.55 -0.55 -15.41
N LYS A 163 11.85 -0.30 -15.61
CA LYS A 163 12.63 -0.81 -16.77
C LYS A 163 12.59 -2.34 -16.88
N THR A 164 12.74 -3.04 -15.76
CA THR A 164 12.85 -4.51 -15.72
C THR A 164 11.53 -5.24 -15.43
N PHE A 165 10.42 -4.51 -15.29
CA PHE A 165 9.10 -5.13 -15.10
C PHE A 165 8.75 -6.07 -16.26
N ARG A 166 8.13 -7.21 -15.94
CA ARG A 166 7.68 -8.22 -16.92
C ARG A 166 6.24 -8.61 -16.65
N GLU A 167 5.42 -8.69 -17.70
CA GLU A 167 4.01 -9.09 -17.60
C GLU A 167 3.82 -10.53 -17.08
N ASP A 168 4.80 -11.43 -17.31
CA ASP A 168 4.81 -12.81 -16.79
C ASP A 168 5.09 -12.92 -15.28
N SER A 169 5.33 -11.80 -14.60
CA SER A 169 5.50 -11.74 -13.14
C SER A 169 4.24 -11.35 -12.39
N VAL A 170 3.14 -11.08 -13.11
CA VAL A 170 1.86 -10.69 -12.53
C VAL A 170 1.10 -11.93 -12.08
N ASP A 171 0.68 -11.92 -10.81
CA ASP A 171 -0.12 -12.99 -10.20
C ASP A 171 -1.61 -12.66 -10.31
N GLU A 172 -2.12 -12.61 -11.54
CA GLU A 172 -3.44 -12.04 -11.83
C GLU A 172 -4.60 -12.80 -11.17
N ASP A 173 -4.43 -14.10 -10.91
CA ASP A 173 -5.46 -14.94 -10.29
C ASP A 173 -5.65 -14.68 -8.79
N ARG A 174 -4.75 -13.93 -8.15
CA ARG A 174 -4.83 -13.62 -6.71
C ARG A 174 -5.71 -12.42 -6.37
N ALA A 175 -6.16 -11.64 -7.36
CA ALA A 175 -6.92 -10.42 -7.10
C ALA A 175 -8.09 -10.19 -8.06
N ASP A 176 -9.08 -9.43 -7.60
CA ASP A 176 -10.22 -9.05 -8.44
C ASP A 176 -9.82 -8.11 -9.59
N MET A 177 -8.77 -7.30 -9.38
CA MET A 177 -8.30 -6.32 -10.35
C MET A 177 -6.77 -6.25 -10.38
N VAL A 178 -6.24 -6.07 -11.59
CA VAL A 178 -4.81 -5.80 -11.83
C VAL A 178 -4.65 -4.39 -12.38
N PHE A 179 -3.78 -3.61 -11.75
CA PHE A 179 -3.37 -2.29 -12.16
C PHE A 179 -1.87 -2.24 -12.42
N LEU A 180 -1.50 -1.59 -13.53
CA LEU A 180 -0.13 -1.25 -13.86
C LEU A 180 0.09 0.25 -13.59
N GLN A 181 1.06 0.55 -12.75
CA GLN A 181 1.42 1.90 -12.36
C GLN A 181 2.83 2.25 -12.88
N PRO A 182 2.99 3.29 -13.71
CA PRO A 182 4.32 3.77 -14.09
C PRO A 182 5.16 4.17 -12.86
N GLU A 183 6.41 3.73 -12.79
CA GLU A 183 7.34 4.05 -11.68
C GLU A 183 7.56 5.57 -11.52
N SER A 184 7.54 6.31 -12.62
CA SER A 184 7.68 7.77 -12.67
C SER A 184 6.80 8.37 -13.77
N SER A 185 6.73 9.70 -13.84
CA SER A 185 6.07 10.41 -14.96
C SER A 185 6.90 10.40 -16.25
N SER A 186 8.02 9.65 -16.30
CA SER A 186 8.83 9.47 -17.50
C SER A 186 7.97 8.84 -18.62
N PRO A 187 7.96 9.43 -19.84
CA PRO A 187 7.21 8.86 -20.97
C PRO A 187 7.56 7.41 -21.26
N GLU A 188 8.80 6.97 -20.97
CA GLU A 188 9.24 5.60 -21.22
C GLU A 188 8.39 4.56 -20.46
N TYR A 189 8.05 4.83 -19.20
CA TYR A 189 7.28 3.91 -18.36
C TYR A 189 5.81 3.95 -18.69
N THR A 190 5.27 5.14 -18.97
CA THR A 190 3.90 5.29 -19.46
C THR A 190 3.70 4.53 -20.77
N HIS A 191 4.60 4.67 -21.75
CA HIS A 191 4.52 3.92 -23.00
C HIS A 191 4.59 2.41 -22.77
N LYS A 192 5.50 1.94 -21.91
CA LYS A 192 5.60 0.52 -21.57
C LYS A 192 4.31 -0.02 -20.96
N VAL A 193 3.69 0.71 -20.03
CA VAL A 193 2.39 0.31 -19.46
C VAL A 193 1.32 0.23 -20.55
N LEU A 194 1.18 1.26 -21.39
CA LEU A 194 0.19 1.28 -22.46
C LEU A 194 0.39 0.13 -23.46
N GLU A 195 1.64 -0.20 -23.77
CA GLU A 195 1.97 -1.34 -24.63
C GLU A 195 1.53 -2.67 -23.99
N ILE A 196 1.83 -2.90 -22.71
CA ILE A 196 1.40 -4.12 -22.00
C ILE A 196 -0.13 -4.19 -21.93
N LEU A 197 -0.80 -3.10 -21.57
CA LEU A 197 -2.27 -3.06 -21.50
C LEU A 197 -2.96 -3.36 -22.84
N SER A 198 -2.29 -3.11 -23.98
CA SER A 198 -2.83 -3.51 -25.29
C SER A 198 -2.93 -5.03 -25.49
N ARG A 199 -2.21 -5.82 -24.68
CA ARG A 199 -2.21 -7.29 -24.68
C ARG A 199 -3.05 -7.90 -23.56
N HIS A 200 -3.31 -7.14 -22.49
CA HIS A 200 -4.04 -7.59 -21.29
C HIS A 200 -5.30 -6.73 -21.07
N PRO A 201 -6.43 -7.04 -21.75
CA PRO A 201 -7.61 -6.16 -21.80
C PRO A 201 -8.38 -6.02 -20.49
N THR A 202 -8.13 -6.89 -19.51
CA THR A 202 -8.75 -6.83 -18.17
C THR A 202 -7.93 -6.00 -17.19
N TRP A 203 -6.65 -5.75 -17.49
CA TRP A 203 -5.76 -4.97 -16.65
C TRP A 203 -5.99 -3.48 -16.88
N ARG A 204 -5.65 -2.66 -15.89
CA ARG A 204 -5.96 -1.22 -15.88
C ARG A 204 -4.71 -0.38 -15.64
N LEU A 205 -4.74 0.87 -16.11
CA LEU A 205 -3.72 1.86 -15.78
C LEU A 205 -4.03 2.46 -14.40
N SER A 206 -3.06 2.47 -13.48
CA SER A 206 -3.10 3.31 -12.28
C SER A 206 -2.20 4.53 -12.49
N CYS A 207 -2.82 5.70 -12.46
CA CYS A 207 -2.11 6.98 -12.48
C CYS A 207 -2.01 7.54 -11.06
N ARG A 208 -0.92 8.24 -10.76
CA ARG A 208 -0.75 8.97 -9.50
C ARG A 208 -1.33 10.37 -9.62
N ILE A 209 -2.66 10.48 -9.52
CA ILE A 209 -3.34 11.76 -9.75
C ILE A 209 -2.99 12.80 -8.69
N HIS A 210 -2.68 12.36 -7.46
CA HIS A 210 -2.32 13.24 -6.35
C HIS A 210 -1.06 14.06 -6.70
N LYS A 211 -0.09 13.48 -7.43
CA LYS A 211 1.10 14.22 -7.93
C LYS A 211 0.77 15.27 -8.97
N VAL A 212 -0.22 15.00 -9.83
CA VAL A 212 -0.68 15.93 -10.87
C VAL A 212 -1.48 17.07 -10.26
N LEU A 213 -2.28 16.77 -9.23
CA LEU A 213 -3.14 17.72 -8.53
C LEU A 213 -2.43 18.45 -7.38
N HIS A 214 -1.17 18.09 -7.08
CA HIS A 214 -0.40 18.61 -5.95
C HIS A 214 -1.11 18.43 -4.60
N LEU A 215 -1.77 17.28 -4.44
CA LEU A 215 -2.38 16.87 -3.18
C LEU A 215 -1.35 16.15 -2.29
N PRO A 216 -1.53 16.19 -0.96
CA PRO A 216 -0.82 15.29 -0.05
C PRO A 216 -1.04 13.83 -0.41
#